data_AF-A0A379KD92-F1
#
_entry.id   AF-A0A379KD92-F1
#
_cell.length_a   1.000
_cell.length_b   1.000
_cell.length_c   1.000
_cell.angle_alpha   90.00
_cell.angle_beta   90.00
_cell.angle_gamma   90.00
#
_symmetry.space_group_name_H-M   'P 1'
#
loop_
_entity.id
_entity.type
_entity.pdbx_description
1 polymer ?
#
loop_
_entity_poly.entity_id
_entity_poly.type
_entity_poly.pdbx_seq_one_letter_code
_entity_poly.pdbx_strand_id
1 'polypeptide(L)'
;MSKFTVWCPERDQDFADGRAFDAYDEAGAAAKWAEYDDAYSAEYSIVGGKEVTVMVRNEAEQDSSFVVSGEAEPVYFAREIRAASQAAEERKS
;
A
#
# COMPACT_ATOMS: atom_id res chain seq x y z
N MET A 1 -7.47 -14.42 14.03
CA MET A 1 -7.18 -13.00 13.76
C MET A 1 -7.78 -12.20 14.89
N SER A 2 -7.08 -11.17 15.33
CA SER A 2 -7.51 -10.26 16.39
C SER A 2 -7.67 -8.86 15.79
N LYS A 3 -8.40 -8.00 16.49
CA LYS A 3 -8.58 -6.62 16.09
C LYS A 3 -7.53 -5.72 16.75
N PHE A 4 -6.87 -4.90 15.96
CA PHE A 4 -5.86 -3.95 16.42
C PHE A 4 -6.25 -2.54 16.00
N THR A 5 -5.95 -1.55 16.85
CA THR A 5 -6.12 -0.13 16.50
C THR A 5 -4.77 0.47 16.19
N VAL A 6 -4.62 1.09 15.02
CA VAL A 6 -3.35 1.63 14.53
C VAL A 6 -3.47 3.12 14.25
N TRP A 7 -2.51 3.91 14.71
CA TRP A 7 -2.40 5.35 14.47
C TRP A 7 -0.94 5.77 14.23
N CYS A 8 -0.72 6.89 13.53
CA CYS A 8 0.60 7.40 13.19
C CYS A 8 0.85 8.79 13.80
N PRO A 9 1.64 8.89 14.88
CA PRO A 9 1.97 10.17 15.52
C PRO A 9 2.66 11.17 14.58
N GLU A 10 3.42 10.70 13.57
CA GLU A 10 4.08 11.57 12.58
C GLU A 10 3.09 12.25 11.62
N ARG A 11 1.83 11.81 11.60
CA ARG A 11 0.73 12.40 10.84
C ARG A 11 -0.25 13.15 11.75
N ASP A 12 0.22 13.58 12.92
CA ASP A 12 -0.58 14.26 13.95
C ASP A 12 -1.79 13.44 14.43
N GLN A 13 -1.72 12.11 14.36
CA GLN A 13 -2.76 11.20 14.84
C GLN A 13 -2.48 10.75 16.27
N ASP A 14 -3.55 10.60 17.05
CA ASP A 14 -3.52 9.87 18.32
C ASP A 14 -4.42 8.63 18.30
N PHE A 15 -4.61 7.98 19.45
CA PHE A 15 -5.45 6.78 19.56
C PHE A 15 -6.91 7.03 19.13
N ALA A 16 -7.45 8.23 19.34
CA ALA A 16 -8.82 8.58 18.95
C ALA A 16 -8.99 8.67 17.42
N ASP A 17 -7.92 9.02 16.70
CA ASP A 17 -7.86 8.98 15.24
C ASP A 17 -7.54 7.57 14.70
N GLY A 18 -7.18 6.65 15.60
CA GLY A 18 -6.74 5.31 15.27
C GLY A 18 -7.79 4.52 14.50
N ARG A 19 -7.30 3.73 13.54
CA ARG A 19 -8.14 2.90 12.68
C ARG A 19 -7.97 1.43 13.01
N ALA A 20 -9.08 0.69 12.98
CA ALA A 20 -9.08 -0.72 13.30
C ALA A 20 -8.76 -1.62 12.09
N PHE A 21 -7.91 -2.63 12.31
CA PHE A 21 -7.53 -3.63 11.32
C PHE A 21 -7.56 -5.03 11.95
N ASP A 22 -8.10 -6.01 11.22
CA ASP A 22 -7.98 -7.42 11.60
C ASP A 22 -6.64 -7.96 11.13
N ALA A 23 -5.84 -8.54 12.03
CA ALA A 23 -4.54 -9.13 11.69
C ALA A 23 -4.24 -10.37 12.54
N TYR A 24 -3.13 -11.06 12.26
CA TYR A 24 -2.67 -12.16 13.10
C TYR A 24 -1.90 -11.68 14.32
N ASP A 25 -1.17 -10.58 14.17
CA ASP A 25 -0.33 -9.92 15.17
C ASP A 25 -0.30 -8.41 14.94
N GLU A 26 0.33 -7.68 15.87
CA GLU A 26 0.47 -6.23 15.83
C GLU A 26 1.26 -5.76 14.60
N ALA A 27 2.29 -6.50 14.20
CA ALA A 27 3.11 -6.19 13.02
C ALA A 27 2.30 -6.29 11.72
N GLY A 28 1.45 -7.32 11.58
CA GLY A 28 0.53 -7.46 10.46
C GLY A 28 -0.52 -6.35 10.41
N ALA A 29 -0.97 -5.85 11.57
CA ALA A 29 -1.86 -4.68 11.61
C ALA A 29 -1.15 -3.40 11.16
N ALA A 30 0.10 -3.20 11.59
CA ALA A 30 0.93 -2.07 11.14
C ALA A 30 1.15 -2.08 9.61
N ALA A 31 1.44 -3.25 9.02
CA ALA A 31 1.57 -3.39 7.58
C ALA A 31 0.26 -3.09 6.82
N LYS A 32 -0.88 -3.56 7.32
CA LYS A 32 -2.20 -3.26 6.75
C LYS A 32 -2.56 -1.78 6.84
N TRP A 33 -2.16 -1.12 7.92
CA TRP A 33 -2.30 0.33 8.04
C TRP A 33 -1.50 1.05 6.95
N ALA A 34 -0.26 0.64 6.67
CA ALA A 34 0.56 1.28 5.64
C ALA A 34 -0.02 1.09 4.23
N GLU A 35 -0.49 -0.12 3.89
CA GLU A 35 -1.19 -0.37 2.63
C GLU A 35 -2.42 0.56 2.48
N TYR A 36 -3.21 0.69 3.55
CA TYR A 36 -4.36 1.58 3.55
C TYR A 36 -3.96 3.05 3.41
N ASP A 37 -2.95 3.51 4.14
CA ASP A 37 -2.52 4.90 4.17
C ASP A 37 -1.94 5.36 2.82
N ASP A 38 -1.09 4.53 2.19
CA ASP A 38 -0.59 4.77 0.84
C ASP A 38 -1.73 4.80 -0.20
N ALA A 39 -2.66 3.86 -0.13
CA ALA A 39 -3.80 3.81 -1.04
C ALA A 39 -4.80 4.97 -0.83
N TYR A 40 -5.03 5.37 0.42
CA TYR A 40 -5.99 6.43 0.77
C TYR A 40 -5.45 7.82 0.42
N SER A 41 -4.16 8.06 0.66
CA SER A 41 -3.49 9.31 0.27
C SER A 41 -3.23 9.40 -1.24
N ALA A 42 -3.13 8.26 -1.93
CA ALA A 42 -2.67 8.13 -3.31
C ALA A 42 -1.24 8.64 -3.56
N GLU A 43 -0.46 8.87 -2.49
CA GLU A 43 0.92 9.34 -2.56
C GLU A 43 1.91 8.18 -2.68
N TYR A 44 1.54 6.99 -2.20
CA TYR A 44 2.41 5.81 -2.20
C TYR A 44 3.80 6.08 -1.61
N SER A 45 3.86 6.95 -0.61
CA SER A 45 5.11 7.43 -0.04
C SER A 45 5.84 6.35 0.75
N ILE A 46 5.11 5.45 1.42
CA ILE A 46 5.71 4.41 2.26
C ILE A 46 6.35 3.36 1.36
N VAL A 47 5.59 2.82 0.39
CA VAL A 47 6.11 1.90 -0.63
C VAL A 47 7.12 2.56 -1.57
N GLY A 48 7.10 3.89 -1.67
CA GLY A 48 8.11 4.72 -2.34
C GLY A 48 9.43 4.87 -1.56
N GLY A 49 9.56 4.24 -0.39
CA GLY A 49 10.78 4.17 0.40
C GLY A 49 10.84 5.11 1.61
N LYS A 50 9.75 5.79 1.95
CA LYS A 50 9.65 6.54 3.21
C LYS A 50 9.29 5.59 4.35
N GLU A 51 10.08 5.60 5.41
CA GLU A 51 9.71 4.91 6.66
C GLU A 51 8.84 5.82 7.54
N VAL A 52 7.89 5.22 8.26
CA VAL A 52 7.05 5.90 9.24
C VAL A 52 6.89 5.07 10.50
N THR A 53 6.78 5.73 11.65
CA THR A 53 6.48 5.06 12.93
C THR A 53 4.99 5.06 13.20
N VAL A 54 4.44 3.88 13.52
CA VAL A 54 3.05 3.71 13.94
C VAL A 54 2.96 3.10 15.33
N MET A 55 1.87 3.42 16.01
CA MET A 55 1.48 2.80 17.27
C MET A 55 0.35 1.81 17.00
N VAL A 56 0.39 0.66 17.67
CA VAL A 56 -0.59 -0.41 17.56
C VAL A 56 -1.07 -0.77 18.96
N ARG A 57 -2.39 -0.71 19.19
CA ARG A 57 -3.05 -1.22 20.41
C ARG A 57 -3.75 -2.54 20.13
N ASN A 58 -3.45 -3.55 20.94
CA ASN A 58 -4.14 -4.83 20.90
C ASN A 58 -5.40 -4.87 21.81
N GLU A 59 -6.14 -5.97 21.78
CA GLU A 59 -7.38 -6.14 22.56
C GLU A 59 -7.17 -6.18 24.08
N ALA A 60 -5.93 -6.43 24.53
CA ALA A 60 -5.54 -6.34 25.93
C ALA A 60 -5.13 -4.91 26.34
N GLU A 61 -5.41 -3.91 25.49
CA GLU A 61 -5.06 -2.50 25.68
C GLU A 61 -3.55 -2.25 25.81
N GLN A 62 -2.73 -3.12 25.23
CA GLN A 62 -1.29 -2.96 25.22
C GLN A 62 -0.85 -2.25 23.93
N ASP A 63 -0.03 -1.23 24.09
CA ASP A 63 0.52 -0.44 23.00
C ASP A 63 1.92 -0.95 22.62
N SER A 64 2.19 -0.98 21.32
CA SER A 64 3.49 -1.30 20.74
C SER A 64 3.78 -0.37 19.56
N SER A 65 5.04 0.02 19.37
CA SER A 65 5.47 0.89 18.28
C SER A 65 6.20 0.09 17.21
N PHE A 66 5.93 0.38 15.94
CA PHE A 66 6.57 -0.27 14.79
C PHE A 66 7.07 0.78 13.81
N VAL A 67 8.29 0.59 13.30
CA VAL A 67 8.73 1.25 12.07
C VAL A 67 8.16 0.45 10.90
N VAL A 68 7.47 1.14 10.00
CA VAL A 68 6.86 0.55 8.82
C VAL A 68 7.53 1.14 7.58
N SER A 69 7.91 0.25 6.67
CA SER A 69 8.50 0.58 5.38
C SER A 69 7.90 -0.34 4.31
N GLY A 70 8.05 0.06 3.04
CA GLY A 70 7.59 -0.74 1.92
C GLY A 70 8.51 -0.59 0.72
N GLU A 71 8.39 -1.52 -0.22
CA GLU A 71 9.08 -1.49 -1.50
C GLU A 71 8.13 -1.86 -2.63
N ALA A 72 8.26 -1.20 -3.78
CA ALA A 72 7.47 -1.51 -4.96
C ALA A 72 8.14 -2.63 -5.77
N GLU A 73 7.39 -3.67 -6.12
CA GLU A 73 7.82 -4.70 -7.07
C GLU A 73 7.40 -4.33 -8.50
N PRO A 74 8.34 -3.98 -9.41
CA PRO A 74 7.97 -3.60 -10.77
C PRO A 74 7.58 -4.81 -11.63
N VAL A 75 6.46 -4.70 -12.34
CA VAL A 75 6.01 -5.71 -13.31
C VAL A 75 5.91 -5.09 -14.71
N TYR A 76 6.56 -5.70 -15.71
CA TYR A 76 6.66 -5.17 -17.07
C TYR A 76 5.88 -6.03 -18.07
N PHE A 77 5.20 -5.35 -19.01
CA PHE A 77 4.50 -5.99 -20.12
C PHE A 77 4.83 -5.25 -21.42
N ALA A 78 5.02 -5.97 -22.53
CA ALA A 78 5.22 -5.40 -23.85
C ALA A 78 4.14 -5.91 -24.82
N ARG A 79 3.74 -5.08 -25.78
CA ARG A 79 2.86 -5.49 -26.89
C ARG A 79 3.43 -5.01 -28.22
N GLU A 80 3.29 -5.81 -29.26
CA GLU A 80 3.67 -5.46 -30.63
C GLU A 80 2.76 -4.34 -31.18
N ILE A 81 3.34 -3.32 -31.82
CA ILE A 81 2.59 -2.37 -32.66
C ILE A 81 2.56 -2.95 -34.07
N ARG A 82 1.44 -3.56 -34.47
CA ARG A 82 1.26 -3.98 -35.87
C ARG A 82 1.09 -2.73 -36.73
N ALA A 83 2.02 -2.47 -37.64
CA ALA A 83 1.76 -1.58 -38.75
C ALA A 83 0.56 -2.15 -39.53
N ALA A 84 -0.47 -1.34 -39.79
CA ALA A 84 -1.51 -1.73 -40.73
C ALA A 84 -0.80 -2.07 -42.05
N SER A 85 -0.86 -3.33 -42.48
CA SER A 85 -0.29 -3.75 -43.74
C SER A 85 -0.93 -2.91 -44.85
N GLN A 86 -0.15 -2.03 -45.48
CA GLN A 86 -0.47 -1.49 -46.79
C GLN A 86 -0.43 -2.66 -47.77
N ALA A 87 -1.57 -3.35 -47.90
CA ALA A 87 -1.83 -4.35 -48.92
C ALA A 87 -3.32 -4.26 -49.28
N ALA A 88 -3.73 -3.05 -49.65
CA ALA A 88 -5.04 -2.76 -50.23
C ALA A 88 -4.89 -1.98 -51.54
N GLU A 89 -3.89 -2.30 -52.37
CA GLU A 89 -3.83 -1.88 -53.78
C GLU A 89 -2.88 -2.86 -54.49
N GLU A 90 -2.97 -3.07 -55.81
CA GLU A 90 -2.17 -4.01 -56.62
C GLU A 90 -2.63 -5.49 -56.78
N ARG A 91 -3.93 -5.81 -56.67
CA ARG A 91 -4.50 -6.97 -57.40
C ARG A 91 -5.76 -6.65 -58.21
N LYS A 92 -5.75 -5.49 -58.90
CA LYS A 92 -6.70 -5.14 -59.98
C LYS A 92 -5.98 -4.43 -61.14
N SER A 93 -4.88 -4.99 -61.62
CA SER A 93 -4.34 -4.64 -62.94
C SER A 93 -4.18 -5.87 -63.81
#